data_AF-A0A090ELW6-F1
#
_entry.id   AF-A0A090ELW6-F1
#
_cell.length_a   1.000
_cell.length_b   1.000
_cell.length_c   1.000
_cell.angle_alpha   90.00
_cell.angle_beta   90.00
_cell.angle_gamma   90.00
#
_symmetry.space_group_name_H-M   'P 1'
#
loop_
_entity.id
_entity.type
_entity.pdbx_description
1 polymer ?
#
loop_
_entity_poly.entity_id
_entity_poly.type
_entity_poly.pdbx_seq_one_letter_code
_entity_poly.pdbx_strand_id
1 'polypeptide(L)'
;MVEDVSSRGLTLLGVAAITAGLLGMAVVQHHRAFTAAGGTDVHIHMMGADAGEGAAARPTTTVKPLSCEKLPNVPGHSVTTALVEFPPNAYTPRHRHPGSVTAFVVKGALRSQMEGSPAVTYTQGQT
;
A
#
# COMPACT_ATOMS: atom_id res chain seq x y z
N MET A 1 -63.46 -16.95 4.70
CA MET A 1 -64.40 -15.82 4.70
C MET A 1 -63.84 -14.77 5.63
N VAL A 2 -63.64 -13.57 5.10
CA VAL A 2 -63.73 -12.26 5.75
C VAL A 2 -62.68 -11.90 6.82
N GLU A 3 -62.03 -10.78 6.51
CA GLU A 3 -61.13 -9.95 7.31
C GLU A 3 -61.85 -9.35 8.54
N ASP A 4 -61.12 -8.79 9.50
CA ASP A 4 -61.12 -7.34 9.76
C ASP A 4 -60.56 -6.96 11.16
N VAL A 5 -59.69 -5.94 11.12
CA VAL A 5 -59.37 -4.86 12.07
C VAL A 5 -59.78 -4.96 13.54
N SER A 6 -58.84 -4.58 14.45
CA SER A 6 -59.15 -3.51 15.41
C SER A 6 -57.92 -2.87 16.06
N SER A 7 -57.90 -1.56 15.95
CA SER A 7 -57.02 -0.53 16.51
C SER A 7 -56.92 -0.53 18.05
N ARG A 8 -55.77 -0.11 18.59
CA ARG A 8 -55.66 0.64 19.87
C ARG A 8 -54.24 1.12 20.15
N GLY A 9 -54.04 2.44 20.16
CA GLY A 9 -52.77 3.09 20.51
C GLY A 9 -52.59 3.35 22.01
N LEU A 10 -51.40 3.83 22.39
CA LEU A 10 -51.23 4.71 23.55
C LEU A 10 -49.94 5.55 23.45
N THR A 11 -50.16 6.84 23.60
CA THR A 11 -49.33 8.04 23.80
C THR A 11 -47.97 7.92 24.51
N LEU A 12 -47.02 8.82 24.19
CA LEU A 12 -46.35 9.66 25.20
C LEU A 12 -45.68 10.92 24.58
N LEU A 13 -45.98 12.06 25.21
CA LEU A 13 -45.48 13.41 24.95
C LEU A 13 -43.99 13.56 25.27
N GLY A 14 -43.31 14.49 24.58
CA GLY A 14 -42.02 15.02 25.02
C GLY A 14 -41.56 16.19 24.15
N VAL A 15 -42.04 17.39 24.46
CA VAL A 15 -41.53 18.66 23.90
C VAL A 15 -40.40 19.16 24.81
N ALA A 16 -39.22 19.43 24.25
CA ALA A 16 -38.16 20.18 24.94
C ALA A 16 -37.57 21.24 23.99
N ALA A 17 -37.51 22.46 24.51
CA ALA A 17 -37.29 23.71 23.80
C ALA A 17 -35.83 23.91 23.31
N ILE A 18 -35.67 24.56 22.16
CA ILE A 18 -34.38 25.03 21.63
C ILE A 18 -34.21 26.49 22.02
N THR A 19 -33.20 26.79 22.84
CA THR A 19 -32.75 28.15 23.14
C THR A 19 -31.61 28.55 22.21
N ALA A 20 -31.76 29.72 21.59
CA ALA A 20 -30.74 30.35 20.74
C ALA A 20 -29.70 31.10 21.57
N GLY A 21 -28.44 31.08 21.13
CA GLY A 21 -27.37 31.94 21.62
C GLY A 21 -26.34 32.21 20.52
N LEU A 22 -26.30 33.44 20.01
CA LEU A 22 -25.26 33.98 19.14
C LEU A 22 -24.08 34.48 19.99
N LEU A 23 -22.85 34.11 19.64
CA LEU A 23 -21.65 34.89 19.98
C LEU A 23 -20.54 34.61 18.95
N GLY A 24 -20.15 35.64 18.19
CA GLY A 24 -18.98 35.60 17.34
C GLY A 24 -17.70 35.91 18.12
N MET A 25 -16.54 35.51 17.58
CA MET A 25 -15.27 36.24 17.62
C MET A 25 -14.26 35.49 16.73
N ALA A 26 -13.64 36.22 15.81
CA ALA A 26 -12.54 35.76 14.98
C ALA A 26 -11.26 35.60 15.81
N VAL A 27 -10.52 34.50 15.61
CA VAL A 27 -9.10 34.42 15.96
C VAL A 27 -8.34 33.84 14.77
N VAL A 28 -7.61 34.71 14.09
CA VAL A 28 -6.49 34.38 13.21
C VAL A 28 -5.45 33.65 14.06
N GLN A 29 -5.19 32.37 13.78
CA GLN A 29 -4.05 31.66 14.35
C GLN A 29 -2.99 31.48 13.27
N HIS A 30 -1.92 32.27 13.41
CA HIS A 30 -0.67 32.12 12.67
C HIS A 30 -0.17 30.68 12.77
N HIS A 31 -0.07 29.99 11.63
CA HIS A 31 0.66 28.73 11.55
C HIS A 31 2.13 28.99 11.90
N ARG A 32 2.51 28.64 13.14
CA ARG A 32 3.91 28.55 13.53
C ARG A 32 4.55 27.45 12.69
N ALA A 33 5.59 27.84 11.95
CA ALA A 33 6.48 26.93 11.25
C ALA A 33 6.98 25.86 12.24
N PHE A 34 6.64 24.62 11.96
CA PHE A 34 7.20 23.46 12.64
C PHE A 34 8.53 23.13 11.97
N THR A 35 9.64 23.55 12.57
CA THR A 35 10.97 23.06 12.21
C THR A 35 11.21 21.76 12.98
N ALA A 36 11.02 20.62 12.31
CA ALA A 36 11.52 19.33 12.78
C ALA A 36 12.78 18.98 11.99
N ALA A 37 13.89 18.90 12.70
CA ALA A 37 15.20 18.54 12.18
C ALA A 37 15.26 17.05 11.79
N GLY A 38 15.75 16.80 10.57
CA GLY A 38 16.79 15.81 10.27
C GLY A 38 16.52 14.34 10.60
N GLY A 39 15.95 13.63 9.64
CA GLY A 39 15.97 12.17 9.57
C GLY A 39 15.05 11.68 8.46
N THR A 40 15.49 11.77 7.21
CA THR A 40 14.68 11.26 6.09
C THR A 40 14.56 9.76 6.22
N ASP A 41 13.38 9.31 6.64
CA ASP A 41 12.88 7.97 6.36
C ASP A 41 12.87 7.82 4.84
N VAL A 42 13.94 7.25 4.27
CA VAL A 42 13.99 6.96 2.84
C VAL A 42 13.16 5.69 2.64
N HIS A 43 11.85 5.89 2.52
CA HIS A 43 10.96 4.89 1.96
C HIS A 43 11.50 4.53 0.56
N ILE A 44 12.11 3.36 0.41
CA ILE A 44 12.47 2.83 -0.91
C ILE A 44 11.16 2.61 -1.64
N HIS A 45 10.84 3.50 -2.58
CA HIS A 45 9.69 3.35 -3.46
C HIS A 45 10.00 2.20 -4.42
N MET A 46 9.53 1.00 -4.12
CA MET A 46 9.49 -0.09 -5.09
C MET A 46 8.48 0.32 -6.17
N MET A 47 8.95 0.99 -7.22
CA MET A 47 8.08 1.41 -8.33
C MET A 47 7.42 0.17 -8.93
N GLY A 48 6.08 0.18 -8.93
CA GLY A 48 5.31 -0.74 -9.75
C GLY A 48 5.74 -0.59 -11.22
N ALA A 49 5.90 -1.71 -11.90
CA ALA A 49 6.23 -1.72 -13.32
C ALA A 49 5.03 -1.19 -14.13
N ASP A 50 5.14 0.02 -14.69
CA ASP A 50 4.20 0.50 -15.69
C ASP A 50 4.47 -0.23 -17.02
N ALA A 51 3.44 -0.87 -17.57
CA ALA A 51 3.55 -1.72 -18.75
C ALA A 51 3.53 -0.85 -20.02
N GLY A 52 4.65 -0.81 -20.75
CA GLY A 52 4.73 -0.15 -22.06
C GLY A 52 3.78 -0.78 -23.09
N GLU A 53 3.17 0.09 -23.90
CA GLU A 53 2.12 -0.18 -24.88
C GLU A 53 2.58 -1.09 -26.05
N GLY A 54 1.88 -2.20 -26.29
CA GLY A 54 2.00 -3.04 -27.49
C GLY A 54 1.90 -4.54 -27.23
N ALA A 55 0.92 -5.20 -27.87
CA ALA A 55 0.33 -6.52 -27.51
C ALA A 55 -0.49 -6.43 -26.22
N ALA A 56 -1.60 -7.18 -26.12
CA ALA A 56 -2.54 -7.14 -24.99
C ALA A 56 -1.80 -6.90 -23.67
N ALA A 57 -2.19 -5.82 -22.96
CA ALA A 57 -1.44 -5.32 -21.82
C ALA A 57 -1.06 -6.47 -20.88
N ARG A 58 0.24 -6.68 -20.69
CA ARG A 58 0.73 -7.76 -19.83
C ARG A 58 0.19 -7.53 -18.42
N PRO A 59 -0.15 -8.59 -17.68
CA PRO A 59 -0.64 -8.43 -16.31
C PRO A 59 0.38 -7.69 -15.44
N THR A 60 -0.13 -6.87 -14.53
CA THR A 60 0.70 -6.13 -13.57
C THR A 60 1.29 -7.09 -12.54
N THR A 61 2.58 -6.91 -12.22
CA THR A 61 3.25 -7.58 -11.10
C THR A 61 2.91 -6.83 -9.81
N THR A 62 2.57 -7.54 -8.74
CA THR A 62 2.33 -6.93 -7.42
C THR A 62 3.58 -7.08 -6.56
N VAL A 63 4.03 -5.98 -5.95
CA VAL A 63 5.12 -5.98 -4.96
C VAL A 63 4.53 -5.59 -3.61
N LYS A 64 4.64 -6.49 -2.63
CA LYS A 64 4.19 -6.26 -1.26
C LYS A 64 5.39 -6.23 -0.32
N PRO A 65 5.83 -5.05 0.15
CA PRO A 65 6.80 -4.96 1.24
C PRO A 65 6.26 -5.67 2.49
N LEU A 66 7.09 -6.53 3.08
CA LEU A 66 6.78 -7.27 4.32
C LEU A 66 7.48 -6.66 5.52
N SER A 67 8.75 -6.26 5.36
CA SER A 67 9.52 -5.55 6.39
C SER A 67 10.56 -4.63 5.75
N CYS A 68 10.97 -3.60 6.48
CA CYS A 68 12.12 -2.74 6.18
C CYS A 68 12.82 -2.41 7.50
N GLU A 69 13.92 -3.10 7.77
CA GLU A 69 14.60 -3.05 9.07
C GLU A 69 15.99 -2.47 8.92
N LYS A 70 16.33 -1.50 9.77
CA LYS A 70 17.69 -0.92 9.79
C LYS A 70 18.70 -1.97 10.24
N LEU A 71 19.83 -2.01 9.58
CA LEU A 71 20.94 -2.86 9.99
C LEU A 71 21.67 -2.24 11.18
N PRO A 72 21.76 -2.91 12.35
CA PRO A 72 22.32 -2.31 13.56
C PRO A 72 23.81 -1.99 13.43
N ASN A 73 24.53 -2.76 12.62
CA ASN A 73 25.98 -2.63 12.44
C ASN A 73 26.36 -1.93 11.12
N VAL A 74 25.38 -1.45 10.34
CA VAL A 74 25.62 -0.81 9.04
C VAL A 74 24.77 0.47 8.94
N PRO A 75 25.27 1.60 9.47
CA PRO A 75 24.53 2.86 9.49
C PRO A 75 24.11 3.31 8.08
N GLY A 76 22.87 3.77 7.94
CA GLY A 76 22.32 4.23 6.66
C GLY A 76 21.82 3.13 5.73
N HIS A 77 21.89 1.86 6.14
CA HIS A 77 21.38 0.72 5.37
C HIS A 77 20.24 -0.01 6.09
N SER A 78 19.37 -0.63 5.30
CA SER A 78 18.26 -1.45 5.76
C SER A 78 18.17 -2.73 4.94
N VAL A 79 17.57 -3.77 5.52
CA VAL A 79 17.12 -4.97 4.80
C VAL A 79 15.63 -4.83 4.56
N THR A 80 15.23 -4.95 3.29
CA THR A 80 13.81 -4.96 2.90
C THR A 80 13.44 -6.35 2.44
N THR A 81 12.42 -6.94 3.06
CA THR A 81 11.80 -8.18 2.59
C THR A 81 10.52 -7.84 1.85
N ALA A 82 10.30 -8.40 0.66
CA ALA A 82 9.08 -8.21 -0.11
C ALA A 82 8.58 -9.54 -0.70
N LEU A 83 7.26 -9.69 -0.77
CA LEU A 83 6.63 -10.72 -1.59
C LEU A 83 6.33 -10.12 -2.96
N VAL A 84 6.79 -10.77 -4.02
CA VAL A 84 6.53 -10.35 -5.40
C VAL A 84 5.70 -11.41 -6.10
N GLU A 85 4.56 -11.02 -6.63
CA GLU A 85 3.61 -11.90 -7.30
C GLU A 85 3.55 -11.55 -8.79
N PHE A 86 3.96 -12.52 -9.62
CA PHE A 86 3.88 -12.44 -11.07
C PHE A 86 2.71 -13.32 -11.55
N PRO A 87 1.61 -12.73 -12.05
CA PRO A 87 0.66 -13.49 -12.86
C PRO A 87 1.36 -14.08 -14.10
N PRO A 88 0.80 -15.14 -14.73
CA PRO A 88 1.36 -15.68 -15.96
C PRO A 88 1.56 -14.58 -17.02
N ASN A 89 2.75 -14.56 -17.63
CA ASN A 89 3.20 -13.56 -18.62
C ASN A 89 3.45 -12.14 -18.08
N ALA A 90 3.29 -11.89 -16.77
CA ALA A 90 3.76 -10.66 -16.15
C ALA A 90 5.30 -10.59 -16.16
N TYR A 91 5.84 -9.38 -16.12
CA TYR A 91 7.28 -9.16 -16.03
C TYR A 91 7.56 -7.83 -15.35
N THR A 92 8.78 -7.69 -14.82
CA THR A 92 9.34 -6.41 -14.42
C THR A 92 10.35 -5.96 -15.49
N PRO A 93 10.28 -4.72 -15.99
CA PRO A 93 11.30 -4.17 -16.87
C PRO A 93 12.69 -4.21 -16.23
N ARG A 94 13.73 -4.07 -17.06
CA ARG A 94 15.10 -3.93 -16.59
C ARG A 94 15.19 -2.75 -15.62
N HIS A 95 15.71 -2.99 -14.42
CA HIS A 95 15.91 -1.98 -13.38
C HIS A 95 17.17 -2.34 -12.57
N ARG A 96 17.53 -1.46 -11.62
CA ARG A 96 18.71 -1.63 -10.75
C ARG A 96 18.35 -1.30 -9.31
N HIS A 97 18.94 -2.03 -8.37
CA HIS A 97 18.84 -1.75 -6.95
C HIS A 97 20.08 -1.00 -6.43
N PRO A 98 19.94 -0.15 -5.39
CA PRO A 98 21.08 0.52 -4.77
C PRO A 98 21.93 -0.42 -3.89
N GLY A 99 21.48 -1.67 -3.66
CA GLY A 99 22.19 -2.69 -2.90
C GLY A 99 22.02 -4.08 -3.50
N SER A 100 22.53 -5.09 -2.79
CA SER A 100 22.43 -6.50 -3.18
C SER A 100 21.00 -7.03 -3.01
N VAL A 101 20.60 -7.97 -3.87
CA VAL A 101 19.30 -8.63 -3.82
C VAL A 101 19.50 -10.13 -3.82
N THR A 102 18.77 -10.81 -2.93
CA THR A 102 18.58 -12.26 -2.94
C THR A 102 17.10 -12.53 -3.13
N ALA A 103 16.75 -13.46 -4.02
CA ALA A 103 15.38 -13.89 -4.25
C ALA A 103 15.23 -15.37 -3.90
N PHE A 104 14.01 -15.80 -3.60
CA PHE A 104 13.69 -17.20 -3.37
C PHE A 104 12.31 -17.49 -3.96
N VAL A 105 12.20 -18.53 -4.78
CA VAL A 105 10.93 -18.87 -5.43
C VAL A 105 10.06 -19.66 -4.45
N VAL A 106 9.02 -19.00 -3.93
CA VAL A 106 8.04 -19.63 -3.02
C VAL A 106 7.11 -20.59 -3.76
N LYS A 107 6.68 -20.25 -4.98
CA LYS A 107 5.76 -21.06 -5.80
C LYS A 107 5.92 -20.72 -7.29
N GLY A 108 5.75 -21.72 -8.15
CA GLY A 108 5.76 -21.56 -9.61
C GLY A 108 7.16 -21.58 -10.21
N ALA A 109 7.33 -20.88 -11.33
CA ALA A 109 8.60 -20.73 -12.03
C ALA A 109 8.77 -19.28 -12.49
N LEU A 110 9.98 -18.74 -12.31
CA LEU A 110 10.34 -17.37 -12.67
C LEU A 110 11.53 -17.38 -13.62
N ARG A 111 11.42 -16.72 -14.77
CA ARG A 111 12.55 -16.50 -15.67
C ARG A 111 13.17 -15.13 -15.37
N SER A 112 14.40 -15.12 -14.89
CA SER A 112 15.15 -13.91 -14.53
C SER A 112 16.44 -13.80 -15.34
N GLN A 113 16.91 -12.57 -15.55
CA GLN A 113 18.17 -12.29 -16.23
C GLN A 113 18.95 -11.20 -15.51
N MET A 114 20.16 -11.54 -15.08
CA MET A 114 21.14 -10.57 -14.61
C MET A 114 21.93 -9.98 -15.78
N GLU A 115 22.42 -8.75 -15.64
CA GLU A 115 23.23 -8.10 -16.66
C GLU A 115 24.46 -8.94 -17.04
N GLY A 116 24.73 -9.05 -18.34
CA GLY A 116 25.85 -9.84 -18.87
C GLY A 116 25.70 -11.36 -18.77
N SER A 117 24.61 -11.87 -18.20
CA SER A 117 24.37 -13.32 -18.03
C SER A 117 23.21 -13.82 -18.89
N PRO A 118 23.18 -15.11 -19.25
CA PRO A 118 21.99 -15.74 -19.84
C PRO A 118 20.81 -15.68 -18.88
N ALA A 119 19.58 -15.69 -19.42
CA ALA A 119 18.39 -15.83 -18.61
C ALA A 119 18.31 -17.24 -18.00
N VAL A 120 17.89 -17.32 -16.74
CA VAL A 120 17.73 -18.58 -15.98
C VAL A 120 16.29 -18.70 -15.52
N THR A 121 15.76 -19.91 -15.57
CA THR A 121 14.45 -20.25 -14.99
C THR A 121 14.66 -20.84 -13.61
N TYR A 122 14.16 -20.17 -12.60
CA TYR A 122 14.16 -20.61 -11.21
C TYR A 122 12.79 -21.23 -10.87
N THR A 123 12.80 -22.41 -10.27
CA THR A 123 11.60 -23.10 -9.78
C THR A 123 11.51 -23.03 -8.26
N GLN A 124 10.37 -23.44 -7.70
CA GLN A 124 10.15 -23.50 -6.26
C GLN A 124 11.36 -24.07 -5.51
N GLY A 125 11.78 -23.37 -4.44
CA GLY A 125 12.91 -23.77 -3.60
C GLY A 125 14.28 -23.26 -4.07
N GLN A 126 14.36 -22.57 -5.21
CA GLN A 126 15.63 -22.03 -5.74
C GLN A 126 15.81 -20.54 -5.44
N THR A 127 17.08 -20.13 -5.46
CA THR A 127 17.58 -18.76 -5.28
C THR A 127 18.46 -18.37 -6.45
#